data_AF-A0A2V7DS45-F1
#
_entry.id   AF-A0A2V7DS45-F1
#
_cell.length_a   1.000
_cell.length_b   1.000
_cell.length_c   1.000
_cell.angle_alpha   90.00
_cell.angle_beta   90.00
_cell.angle_gamma   90.00
#
_symmetry.space_group_name_H-M   'P 1'
#
loop_
_entity.id
_entity.type
_entity.pdbx_description
1 polymer ?
#
loop_
_entity_poly.entity_id
_entity_poly.type
_entity_poly.pdbx_seq_one_letter_code
_entity_poly.pdbx_strand_id
1 'polypeptide(L)'
;MATVLPKRGGKRYTTAAGKLEPAREYTVEEAVGALKAMPGAKFDESVDLSLRLGVDPKHADQMVRGAVVLPHGIGKSVRVAVFAKGEKEREAREAGADVIGAEDLVEKVQGGFMEFDTAVATPDLMGQVGRLGKVLGPRGLMPNPKLGTVTFDVGRAVREAKAGKVEFRVDKAGNVHVPIGKRSFSAENIAANALAIIEAIVRAKPAAAKGTYLRTLTLSTTMGPGIKIDPVRTDDLKQRLHGVKTVVLTEYRGLTVQQLSDLRKQLRAVSAQYKIVKNRLAKIAVDATDLSALARHLSGPTGMIVSKEDPVAVAKALQTFTKTNQALTIKAGYVDGQVLEASGLKALADLPSREALRSQLVGALQGPLAQLVGLLTAPQRELAYILDQRGAQAGAEAVAESNGSSGT
;
A
#
# COMPACT_ATOMS: atom_id res chain seq x y z
N MET A 1 -5.24 7.05 -32.27
CA MET A 1 -6.48 7.86 -32.38
C MET A 1 -6.48 8.87 -31.25
N ALA A 2 -6.09 10.11 -31.53
CA ALA A 2 -6.10 11.19 -30.55
C ALA A 2 -7.56 11.55 -30.24
N THR A 3 -8.00 11.31 -29.00
CA THR A 3 -9.30 11.79 -28.53
C THR A 3 -9.24 13.31 -28.46
N VAL A 4 -9.69 13.97 -29.53
CA VAL A 4 -9.86 15.41 -29.59
C VAL A 4 -10.92 15.78 -28.56
N LEU A 5 -10.47 16.31 -27.41
CA LEU A 5 -11.34 16.93 -26.43
C LEU A 5 -12.08 18.09 -27.12
N PRO A 6 -13.42 18.18 -27.01
CA PRO A 6 -14.16 19.27 -27.63
C PRO A 6 -13.65 20.62 -27.07
N LYS A 7 -13.42 21.61 -27.94
CA LYS A 7 -13.05 22.99 -27.60
C LYS A 7 -14.18 23.70 -26.81
N ARG A 8 -14.48 23.24 -25.59
CA ARG A 8 -15.53 23.74 -24.71
C ARG A 8 -14.96 24.39 -23.45
N GLY A 9 -13.92 25.21 -23.60
CA GLY A 9 -13.34 25.96 -22.50
C GLY A 9 -12.84 27.32 -22.98
N GLY A 10 -12.94 28.34 -22.11
CA GLY A 10 -12.35 29.66 -22.40
C GLY A 10 -10.84 29.55 -22.61
N LYS A 11 -10.23 30.58 -23.23
CA LYS A 11 -8.79 30.60 -23.57
C LYS A 11 -7.87 30.16 -22.42
N ARG A 12 -8.22 30.51 -21.17
CA ARG A 12 -7.52 30.07 -19.95
C ARG A 12 -7.56 28.56 -19.73
N TYR A 13 -8.72 27.94 -19.91
CA TYR A 13 -8.89 26.49 -19.75
C TYR A 13 -8.12 25.73 -20.82
N THR A 14 -8.11 26.20 -22.07
CA THR A 14 -7.34 25.55 -23.14
C THR A 14 -5.83 25.64 -22.91
N THR A 15 -5.33 26.76 -22.37
CA THR A 15 -3.91 26.88 -21.99
C THR A 15 -3.55 25.97 -20.82
N ALA A 16 -4.43 25.85 -19.82
CA ALA A 16 -4.22 24.94 -18.69
C ALA A 16 -4.28 23.47 -19.14
N ALA A 17 -5.24 23.11 -20.00
CA ALA A 17 -5.38 21.77 -20.57
C ALA A 17 -4.22 21.41 -21.51
N GLY A 18 -3.65 22.39 -22.24
CA GLY A 18 -2.48 22.16 -23.11
C GLY A 18 -1.20 21.84 -22.34
N LYS A 19 -1.10 22.25 -21.07
CA LYS A 19 0.01 21.88 -20.17
C LYS A 19 -0.14 20.48 -19.56
N LEU A 20 -1.31 19.86 -19.71
CA LEU A 20 -1.59 18.54 -19.17
C LEU A 20 -1.48 17.48 -20.26
N GLU A 21 -0.78 16.39 -19.94
CA GLU A 21 -0.76 15.22 -20.79
C GLU A 21 -2.01 14.36 -20.51
N PRO A 22 -2.96 14.21 -21.46
CA PRO A 22 -4.27 13.60 -21.22
C PRO A 22 -4.25 12.10 -20.86
N ALA A 23 -3.07 11.46 -20.96
CA ALA A 23 -2.86 10.06 -20.65
C ALA A 23 -1.80 9.82 -19.57
N ARG A 24 -1.20 10.87 -18.99
CA ARG A 24 -0.22 10.72 -17.91
C ARG A 24 -0.95 10.64 -16.57
N GLU A 25 -0.56 9.66 -15.76
CA GLU A 25 -0.97 9.55 -14.38
C GLU A 25 0.10 10.25 -13.54
N TYR A 26 -0.32 11.20 -12.72
CA TYR A 26 0.57 11.96 -11.85
C TYR A 26 0.60 11.36 -10.45
N THR A 27 1.72 11.55 -9.73
CA THR A 27 1.74 11.33 -8.28
C THR A 27 0.95 12.44 -7.57
N VAL A 28 0.58 12.24 -6.31
CA VAL A 28 -0.17 13.26 -5.55
C VAL A 28 0.63 14.57 -5.48
N GLU A 29 1.94 14.49 -5.22
CA GLU A 29 2.83 15.65 -5.16
C GLU A 29 2.98 16.35 -6.52
N GLU A 30 3.22 15.59 -7.59
CA GLU A 30 3.31 16.15 -8.95
C GLU A 30 1.98 16.78 -9.38
N ALA A 31 0.84 16.17 -9.03
CA ALA A 31 -0.48 16.69 -9.34
C ALA A 31 -0.74 18.02 -8.64
N VAL A 32 -0.36 18.16 -7.37
CA VAL A 32 -0.50 19.42 -6.63
C VAL A 32 0.45 20.49 -7.17
N GLY A 33 1.69 20.12 -7.51
CA GLY A 33 2.65 21.02 -8.17
C GLY A 33 2.12 21.54 -9.51
N ALA A 34 1.62 20.64 -10.36
CA ALA A 34 1.01 20.99 -11.65
C ALA A 34 -0.23 21.87 -11.46
N LEU A 35 -1.08 21.58 -10.47
CA LEU A 35 -2.26 22.37 -10.16
C LEU A 35 -1.91 23.81 -9.82
N LYS A 36 -0.86 24.03 -9.03
CA LYS A 36 -0.38 25.38 -8.68
C LYS A 36 0.23 26.13 -9.86
N ALA A 37 0.92 25.43 -10.76
CA ALA A 37 1.57 26.02 -11.93
C ALA A 37 0.59 26.47 -13.05
N MET A 38 -0.68 26.07 -12.98
CA MET A 38 -1.72 26.50 -13.93
C MET A 38 -2.17 27.95 -13.67
N PRO A 39 -2.67 28.69 -14.67
CA PRO A 39 -3.28 29.99 -14.41
C PRO A 39 -4.55 29.83 -13.56
N GLY A 40 -4.60 30.50 -12.41
CA GLY A 40 -5.77 30.49 -11.50
C GLY A 40 -6.89 31.44 -11.91
N ALA A 41 -8.03 31.31 -11.24
CA ALA A 41 -9.09 32.31 -11.29
C ALA A 41 -8.71 33.59 -10.50
N LYS A 42 -9.52 34.65 -10.66
CA LYS A 42 -9.34 35.91 -9.93
C LYS A 42 -9.64 35.78 -8.42
N PHE A 43 -10.31 34.71 -8.01
CA PHE A 43 -10.66 34.39 -6.63
C PHE A 43 -9.94 33.12 -6.19
N ASP A 44 -9.86 32.89 -4.88
CA ASP A 44 -9.22 31.69 -4.31
C ASP A 44 -10.08 30.44 -4.59
N GLU A 45 -9.60 29.60 -5.50
CA GLU A 45 -10.30 28.41 -5.96
C GLU A 45 -10.27 27.30 -4.91
N SER A 46 -11.33 26.51 -4.84
CA SER A 46 -11.32 25.27 -4.07
C SER A 46 -10.67 24.16 -4.88
N VAL A 47 -9.93 23.29 -4.20
CA VAL A 47 -9.34 22.07 -4.75
C VAL A 47 -10.21 20.92 -4.29
N ASP A 48 -10.71 20.16 -5.25
CA ASP A 48 -11.60 19.02 -5.05
C ASP A 48 -10.93 17.73 -5.51
N LEU A 49 -11.19 16.67 -4.75
CA LEU A 49 -10.78 15.31 -5.08
C LEU A 49 -12.02 14.49 -5.46
N SER A 50 -12.03 14.01 -6.70
CA SER A 50 -13.10 13.17 -7.24
C SER A 50 -12.60 11.74 -7.39
N LEU A 51 -13.25 10.81 -6.69
CA LEU A 51 -12.94 9.39 -6.71
C LEU A 51 -14.07 8.61 -7.37
N ARG A 52 -13.73 7.75 -8.34
CA ARG A 52 -14.66 6.75 -8.86
C ARG A 52 -14.44 5.45 -8.13
N LEU A 53 -15.41 5.04 -7.33
CA LEU A 53 -15.36 3.79 -6.58
C LEU A 53 -15.94 2.63 -7.41
N GLY A 54 -15.48 1.43 -7.12
CA GLY A 54 -15.98 0.18 -7.68
C GLY A 54 -17.10 -0.44 -6.84
N VAL A 55 -18.01 0.38 -6.32
CA VAL A 55 -19.16 -0.06 -5.52
C VAL A 55 -20.45 0.19 -6.28
N ASP A 56 -21.46 -0.65 -6.05
CA ASP A 56 -22.79 -0.47 -6.62
C ASP A 56 -23.72 0.21 -5.59
N PRO A 57 -23.99 1.53 -5.73
CA PRO A 57 -24.75 2.29 -4.73
C PRO A 57 -26.25 1.95 -4.67
N LYS A 58 -26.74 1.08 -5.57
CA LYS A 58 -28.10 0.53 -5.50
C LYS A 58 -28.28 -0.44 -4.33
N HIS A 59 -27.19 -1.08 -3.91
CA HIS A 59 -27.18 -2.00 -2.78
C HIS A 59 -26.75 -1.25 -1.51
N ALA A 60 -27.57 -1.32 -0.46
CA ALA A 60 -27.34 -0.57 0.79
C ALA A 60 -26.06 -1.00 1.52
N ASP A 61 -25.72 -2.28 1.40
CA ASP A 61 -24.51 -2.96 1.90
C ASP A 61 -23.22 -2.50 1.22
N GLN A 62 -23.31 -1.85 0.05
CA GLN A 62 -22.18 -1.28 -0.67
C GLN A 62 -22.12 0.25 -0.61
N MET A 63 -23.01 0.88 0.15
CA MET A 63 -23.04 2.33 0.30
C MET A 63 -21.92 2.81 1.21
N VAL A 64 -20.92 3.47 0.64
CA VAL A 64 -19.83 4.08 1.41
C VAL A 64 -20.26 5.46 1.88
N ARG A 65 -20.22 5.66 3.19
CA ARG A 65 -20.45 6.96 3.83
C ARG A 65 -19.51 7.08 5.02
N GLY A 66 -18.89 8.24 5.17
CA GLY A 66 -17.98 8.50 6.27
C GLY A 66 -17.76 10.00 6.47
N ALA A 67 -17.09 10.31 7.56
CA ALA A 67 -16.59 11.65 7.83
C ALA A 67 -15.11 11.54 8.20
N VAL A 68 -14.32 12.50 7.75
CA VAL A 68 -12.90 12.60 8.06
C VAL A 68 -12.58 14.03 8.48
N VAL A 69 -11.78 14.17 9.52
CA VAL A 69 -11.25 15.47 9.94
C VAL A 69 -9.96 15.71 9.18
N LEU A 70 -9.88 16.82 8.44
CA LEU A 70 -8.68 17.17 7.69
C LEU A 70 -7.60 17.76 8.61
N PRO A 71 -6.34 17.30 8.54
CA PRO A 71 -5.25 17.82 9.38
C PRO A 71 -5.03 19.33 9.24
N HIS A 72 -5.23 19.88 8.03
CA HIS A 72 -5.01 21.30 7.74
C HIS A 72 -6.31 22.07 7.47
N GLY A 73 -7.47 21.45 7.69
CA GLY A 73 -8.79 22.04 7.42
C GLY A 73 -9.06 22.34 5.94
N ILE A 74 -10.18 23.01 5.69
CA ILE A 74 -10.70 23.31 4.33
C ILE A 74 -10.42 24.77 3.92
N GLY A 75 -10.04 25.63 4.86
CA GLY A 75 -9.76 27.06 4.61
C GLY A 75 -11.01 27.94 4.44
N LYS A 76 -12.20 27.43 4.79
CA LYS A 76 -13.46 28.18 4.88
C LYS A 76 -13.87 28.27 6.36
N SER A 77 -14.35 29.43 6.80
CA SER A 77 -15.02 29.57 8.09
C SER A 77 -16.36 28.82 8.04
N VAL A 78 -16.44 27.70 8.75
CA VAL A 78 -17.66 26.88 8.86
C VAL A 78 -18.50 27.44 10.01
N ARG A 79 -19.74 27.85 9.73
CA ARG A 79 -20.68 28.24 10.78
C ARG A 79 -21.41 27.01 11.31
N VAL A 80 -21.26 26.74 12.62
CA VAL A 80 -21.79 25.53 13.26
C VAL A 80 -23.01 25.88 14.11
N ALA A 81 -24.16 25.28 13.77
CA ALA A 81 -25.37 25.33 14.57
C ALA A 81 -25.46 24.09 15.49
N VAL A 82 -25.77 24.31 16.76
CA VAL A 82 -25.90 23.25 17.75
C VAL A 82 -27.31 23.21 18.31
N PHE A 83 -27.96 22.06 18.17
CA PHE A 83 -29.21 21.72 18.82
C PHE A 83 -28.91 20.98 20.12
N ALA A 84 -28.94 21.69 21.24
CA ALA A 84 -28.69 21.14 22.57
C ALA A 84 -29.62 21.79 23.61
N LYS A 85 -29.89 21.06 24.71
CA LYS A 85 -30.63 21.53 25.88
C LYS A 85 -29.75 21.45 27.13
N GLY A 86 -29.94 22.35 28.08
CA GLY A 86 -29.33 22.29 29.41
C GLY A 86 -27.81 22.45 29.43
N GLU A 87 -27.10 21.59 30.16
CA GLU A 87 -25.63 21.72 30.34
C GLU A 87 -24.84 21.61 29.03
N LYS A 88 -25.36 20.89 28.03
CA LYS A 88 -24.73 20.73 26.72
C LYS A 88 -24.75 22.00 25.86
N GLU A 89 -25.64 22.94 26.15
CA GLU A 89 -25.59 24.28 25.54
C GLU A 89 -24.38 25.08 26.04
N ARG A 90 -24.04 24.97 27.33
CA ARG A 90 -22.87 25.65 27.90
C ARG A 90 -21.58 25.11 27.29
N GLU A 91 -21.45 23.79 27.19
CA GLU A 91 -20.31 23.13 26.52
C GLU A 91 -20.19 23.54 25.04
N ALA A 92 -21.31 23.69 24.33
CA ALA A 92 -21.32 24.14 22.94
C ALA A 92 -20.85 25.59 22.79
N ARG A 93 -21.25 26.46 23.73
CA ARG A 93 -20.84 27.87 23.78
C ARG A 93 -19.35 28.01 24.04
N GLU A 94 -18.82 27.25 24.98
CA GLU A 94 -17.39 27.20 25.30
C GLU A 94 -16.55 26.64 24.13
N ALA A 95 -17.09 25.66 23.40
CA ALA A 95 -16.47 25.14 22.18
C ALA A 95 -16.56 26.11 20.97
N GLY A 96 -17.26 27.24 21.14
CA GLY A 96 -17.36 28.31 20.15
C GLY A 96 -18.44 28.09 19.09
N ALA A 97 -19.53 27.36 19.36
CA ALA A 97 -20.64 27.28 18.41
C ALA A 97 -21.24 28.66 18.10
N ASP A 98 -21.55 28.92 16.83
CA ASP A 98 -22.00 30.26 16.38
C ASP A 98 -23.50 30.48 16.66
N VAL A 99 -24.29 29.41 16.55
CA VAL A 99 -25.73 29.43 16.82
C VAL A 99 -26.07 28.26 17.71
N ILE A 100 -26.66 28.54 18.87
CA ILE A 100 -27.07 27.51 19.84
C ILE A 100 -28.53 27.73 20.18
N GLY A 101 -29.31 26.65 20.22
CA GLY A 101 -30.69 26.71 20.68
C GLY A 101 -31.38 25.36 20.65
N ALA A 102 -32.51 25.28 21.35
CA ALA A 102 -33.35 24.10 21.42
C ALA A 102 -34.59 24.28 20.54
N GLU A 103 -35.76 24.56 21.14
CA GLU A 103 -37.04 24.68 20.44
C GLU A 103 -37.14 25.99 19.61
N ASP A 104 -36.63 27.09 20.14
CA ASP A 104 -36.63 28.39 19.45
C ASP A 104 -35.85 28.37 18.13
N LEU A 105 -34.77 27.59 18.07
CA LEU A 105 -33.98 27.43 16.85
C LEU A 105 -34.70 26.56 15.83
N VAL A 106 -35.46 25.56 16.27
CA VAL A 106 -36.28 24.71 15.39
C VAL A 106 -37.36 25.54 14.70
N GLU A 107 -38.03 26.42 15.42
CA GLU A 107 -39.04 27.33 14.86
C GLU A 107 -38.43 28.35 13.89
N LYS A 108 -37.29 28.95 14.25
CA LYS A 108 -36.56 29.87 13.34
C LYS A 108 -36.10 29.18 12.05
N VAL A 109 -35.60 27.94 12.14
CA VAL A 109 -35.20 27.16 10.96
C VAL A 109 -36.41 26.77 10.11
N GLN A 110 -37.56 26.47 10.74
CA GLN A 110 -38.82 26.24 10.04
C GLN A 110 -39.33 27.52 9.35
N GLY A 111 -39.10 28.69 9.96
CA GLY A 111 -39.37 30.01 9.40
C GLY A 111 -38.37 30.49 8.34
N GLY A 112 -37.34 29.69 8.02
CA GLY A 112 -36.41 29.95 6.92
C GLY A 112 -35.01 30.45 7.34
N PHE A 113 -34.70 30.52 8.63
CA PHE A 113 -33.36 30.88 9.11
C PHE A 113 -32.35 29.75 8.79
N MET A 114 -31.40 30.02 7.89
CA MET A 114 -30.47 29.01 7.36
C MET A 114 -29.04 29.53 7.19
N GLU A 115 -28.54 30.32 8.14
CA GLU A 115 -27.19 30.89 8.09
C GLU A 115 -26.11 29.97 8.70
N PHE A 116 -26.22 28.65 8.58
CA PHE A 116 -25.20 27.71 9.09
C PHE A 116 -24.82 26.65 8.06
N ASP A 117 -23.56 26.21 8.09
CA ASP A 117 -22.97 25.25 7.17
C ASP A 117 -22.98 23.82 7.74
N THR A 118 -23.05 23.64 9.06
CA THR A 118 -23.06 22.33 9.72
C THR A 118 -23.94 22.34 10.95
N ALA A 119 -24.73 21.29 11.13
CA ALA A 119 -25.58 21.11 12.31
C ALA A 119 -25.09 19.93 13.16
N VAL A 120 -24.98 20.15 14.46
CA VAL A 120 -24.70 19.13 15.47
C VAL A 120 -25.90 19.06 16.41
N ALA A 121 -26.31 17.87 16.82
CA ALA A 121 -27.47 17.72 17.70
C ALA A 121 -27.22 16.71 18.82
N THR A 122 -27.88 16.91 19.96
CA THR A 122 -27.99 15.87 20.98
C THR A 122 -29.09 14.87 20.61
N PRO A 123 -28.96 13.58 20.98
CA PRO A 123 -29.97 12.56 20.69
C PRO A 123 -31.39 12.92 21.16
N ASP A 124 -31.50 13.63 22.29
CA ASP A 124 -32.78 14.00 22.91
C ASP A 124 -33.63 14.94 22.05
N LEU A 125 -32.99 15.73 21.18
CA LEU A 125 -33.65 16.69 20.29
C LEU A 125 -33.92 16.14 18.89
N MET A 126 -33.52 14.89 18.61
CA MET A 126 -33.69 14.30 17.27
C MET A 126 -35.16 14.14 16.86
N GLY A 127 -36.07 13.94 17.81
CA GLY A 127 -37.51 13.88 17.52
C GLY A 127 -38.07 15.19 16.96
N GLN A 128 -37.54 16.34 17.41
CA GLN A 128 -37.94 17.67 16.94
C GLN A 128 -37.21 18.05 15.66
N VAL A 129 -35.90 17.82 15.60
CA VAL A 129 -35.07 18.08 14.41
C VAL A 129 -35.47 17.17 13.23
N GLY A 130 -36.02 15.98 13.48
CA GLY A 130 -36.58 15.11 12.44
C GLY A 130 -37.73 15.74 11.66
N ARG A 131 -38.52 16.64 12.28
CA ARG A 131 -39.59 17.40 11.59
C ARG A 131 -39.03 18.38 10.56
N LEU A 132 -37.82 18.89 10.80
CA LEU A 132 -37.08 19.74 9.86
C LEU A 132 -36.47 18.96 8.68
N GLY A 133 -36.63 17.64 8.63
CA GLY A 133 -36.10 16.79 7.57
C GLY A 133 -36.53 17.19 6.15
N LYS A 134 -37.71 17.81 5.99
CA LYS A 134 -38.16 18.34 4.68
C LYS A 134 -37.29 19.51 4.19
N VAL A 135 -36.74 20.31 5.09
CA VAL A 135 -35.91 21.49 4.78
C VAL A 135 -34.43 21.13 4.79
N LEU A 136 -33.96 20.44 5.83
CA LEU A 136 -32.55 20.10 6.03
C LEU A 136 -32.09 18.88 5.20
N GLY A 137 -33.02 17.99 4.82
CA GLY A 137 -32.72 16.77 4.07
C GLY A 137 -32.17 17.00 2.67
N PRO A 138 -32.83 17.78 1.79
CA PRO A 138 -32.36 18.03 0.43
C PRO A 138 -30.99 18.72 0.35
N ARG A 139 -30.64 19.49 1.39
CA ARG A 139 -29.38 20.24 1.47
C ARG A 139 -28.26 19.49 2.20
N GLY A 140 -28.54 18.29 2.74
CA GLY A 140 -27.53 17.47 3.41
C GLY A 140 -27.06 18.00 4.77
N LEU A 141 -27.75 18.99 5.34
CA LEU A 141 -27.43 19.59 6.65
C LEU A 141 -28.03 18.82 7.84
N MET A 142 -28.70 17.69 7.57
CA MET A 142 -29.36 16.90 8.59
C MET A 142 -28.33 16.13 9.44
N PRO A 143 -28.32 16.30 10.78
CA PRO A 143 -27.44 15.53 11.67
C PRO A 143 -27.69 14.03 11.52
N ASN A 144 -26.61 13.24 11.56
CA ASN A 144 -26.70 11.78 11.42
C ASN A 144 -25.80 11.08 12.45
N PRO A 145 -26.33 10.10 13.21
CA PRO A 145 -25.53 9.32 14.14
C PRO A 145 -24.32 8.63 13.50
N LYS A 146 -24.43 8.18 12.24
CA LYS A 146 -23.33 7.48 11.54
C LYS A 146 -22.14 8.39 11.23
N LEU A 147 -22.35 9.72 11.22
CA LEU A 147 -21.32 10.72 10.96
C LEU A 147 -20.71 11.27 12.26
N GLY A 148 -21.22 10.82 13.41
CA GLY A 148 -20.82 11.34 14.73
C GLY A 148 -21.24 12.80 14.94
N THR A 149 -22.17 13.32 14.14
CA THR A 149 -22.77 14.66 14.33
C THR A 149 -23.95 14.63 15.31
N VAL A 150 -24.34 13.43 15.76
CA VAL A 150 -25.27 13.22 16.87
C VAL A 150 -24.52 12.54 18.00
N THR A 151 -24.20 13.30 19.04
CA THR A 151 -23.42 12.82 20.19
C THR A 151 -23.78 13.62 21.45
N PHE A 152 -23.53 13.03 22.62
CA PHE A 152 -23.58 13.74 23.89
C PHE A 152 -22.35 14.63 24.12
N ASP A 153 -21.25 14.38 23.40
CA ASP A 153 -20.00 15.15 23.47
C ASP A 153 -19.99 16.31 22.47
N VAL A 154 -20.85 17.30 22.72
CA VAL A 154 -21.07 18.42 21.81
C VAL A 154 -19.81 19.26 21.62
N GLY A 155 -19.03 19.50 22.69
CA GLY A 155 -17.83 20.33 22.61
C GLY A 155 -16.73 19.76 21.70
N ARG A 156 -16.59 18.42 21.64
CA ARG A 156 -15.67 17.75 20.71
C ARG A 156 -16.20 17.82 19.29
N ALA A 157 -17.49 17.54 19.10
CA ALA A 157 -18.12 17.57 17.78
C ALA A 157 -18.06 18.97 17.14
N VAL A 158 -18.22 20.04 17.91
CA VAL A 158 -18.09 21.43 17.43
C VAL A 158 -16.66 21.73 17.04
N ARG A 159 -15.66 21.32 17.84
CA ARG A 159 -14.24 21.48 17.50
C ARG A 159 -13.86 20.74 16.22
N GLU A 160 -14.31 19.49 16.07
CA GLU A 160 -14.10 18.72 14.84
C GLU A 160 -14.78 19.37 13.63
N ALA A 161 -16.03 19.84 13.79
CA ALA A 161 -16.75 20.54 12.72
C ALA A 161 -16.01 21.82 12.29
N LYS A 162 -15.51 22.61 13.25
CA LYS A 162 -14.71 23.82 12.99
C LYS A 162 -13.33 23.52 12.40
N ALA A 163 -12.72 22.39 12.77
CA ALA A 163 -11.45 21.93 12.21
C ALA A 163 -11.57 21.49 10.74
N GLY A 164 -12.78 21.50 10.16
CA GLY A 164 -12.99 21.14 8.76
C GLY A 164 -13.24 19.64 8.60
N LYS A 165 -14.20 19.11 9.35
CA LYS A 165 -14.74 17.76 9.12
C LYS A 165 -15.47 17.72 7.78
N VAL A 166 -14.97 16.89 6.87
CA VAL A 166 -15.61 16.70 5.57
C VAL A 166 -16.36 15.39 5.57
N GLU A 167 -17.64 15.47 5.20
CA GLU A 167 -18.48 14.32 4.99
C GLU A 167 -18.38 13.88 3.53
N PHE A 168 -18.20 12.57 3.32
CA PHE A 168 -18.23 11.99 1.99
C PHE A 168 -19.31 10.92 1.90
N ARG A 169 -20.04 10.98 0.79
CA ARG A 169 -21.11 10.04 0.45
C ARG A 169 -20.99 9.65 -1.01
N VAL A 170 -21.21 8.37 -1.28
CA VAL A 170 -21.28 7.88 -2.66
C VAL A 170 -22.56 8.35 -3.34
N ASP A 171 -22.41 8.89 -4.55
CA ASP A 171 -23.52 9.26 -5.42
C ASP A 171 -24.22 8.02 -6.04
N LYS A 172 -25.24 8.24 -6.87
CA LYS A 172 -25.93 7.13 -7.55
C LYS A 172 -25.07 6.43 -8.62
N ALA A 173 -23.94 7.03 -9.01
CA ALA A 173 -23.04 6.54 -10.05
C ALA A 173 -21.77 5.88 -9.50
N GLY A 174 -21.60 5.82 -8.17
CA GLY A 174 -20.41 5.24 -7.53
C GLY A 174 -19.24 6.23 -7.36
N ASN A 175 -19.47 7.53 -7.48
CA ASN A 175 -18.45 8.57 -7.29
C ASN A 175 -18.55 9.22 -5.91
N VAL A 176 -17.41 9.71 -5.44
CA VAL A 176 -17.25 10.48 -4.21
C VAL A 176 -16.52 11.76 -4.55
N HIS A 177 -17.09 12.90 -4.13
CA HIS A 177 -16.52 14.23 -4.31
C HIS A 177 -16.22 14.83 -2.95
N VAL A 178 -14.99 15.27 -2.73
CA VAL A 178 -14.53 15.76 -1.44
C VAL A 178 -13.67 17.01 -1.65
N PRO A 179 -14.00 18.16 -1.04
CA PRO A 179 -13.12 19.32 -1.02
C PRO A 179 -11.93 19.03 -0.10
N ILE A 180 -10.71 19.28 -0.59
CA ILE A 180 -9.47 18.99 0.14
C ILE A 180 -8.76 20.25 0.65
N GLY A 181 -9.22 21.42 0.22
CA GLY A 181 -8.71 22.71 0.67
C GLY A 181 -8.85 23.79 -0.40
N LYS A 182 -8.20 24.93 -0.16
CA LYS A 182 -8.09 26.02 -1.13
C LYS A 182 -6.77 25.99 -1.86
N ARG A 183 -6.74 26.63 -3.02
CA ARG A 183 -5.54 26.75 -3.85
C ARG A 183 -4.43 27.54 -3.15
N SER A 184 -4.78 28.46 -2.26
CA SER A 184 -3.86 29.23 -1.42
C SER A 184 -3.01 28.40 -0.45
N PHE A 185 -3.40 27.17 -0.14
CA PHE A 185 -2.66 26.32 0.81
C PHE A 185 -1.30 25.88 0.25
N SER A 186 -0.35 25.52 1.12
CA SER A 186 0.94 24.95 0.68
C SER A 186 0.74 23.62 -0.07
N ALA A 187 1.69 23.23 -0.92
CA ALA A 187 1.55 22.01 -1.70
C ALA A 187 1.53 20.76 -0.78
N GLU A 188 2.35 20.80 0.27
CA GLU A 188 2.43 19.79 1.33
C GLU A 188 1.10 19.63 2.07
N ASN A 189 0.45 20.73 2.47
CA ASN A 189 -0.82 20.67 3.20
C ASN A 189 -1.94 20.06 2.34
N ILE A 190 -1.98 20.38 1.05
CA ILE A 190 -2.96 19.81 0.10
C ILE A 190 -2.68 18.31 -0.09
N ALA A 191 -1.41 17.91 -0.22
CA ALA A 191 -1.04 16.51 -0.35
C ALA A 191 -1.38 15.70 0.91
N ALA A 192 -1.11 16.23 2.10
CA ALA A 192 -1.44 15.61 3.38
C ALA A 192 -2.97 15.43 3.55
N ASN A 193 -3.76 16.46 3.22
CA ASN A 193 -5.22 16.38 3.25
C ASN A 193 -5.75 15.32 2.26
N ALA A 194 -5.19 15.27 1.04
CA ALA A 194 -5.57 14.27 0.04
C ALA A 194 -5.26 12.84 0.52
N LEU A 195 -4.08 12.62 1.11
CA LEU A 195 -3.67 11.31 1.64
C LEU A 195 -4.61 10.85 2.77
N ALA A 196 -4.95 11.74 3.70
CA ALA A 196 -5.86 11.45 4.80
C ALA A 196 -7.26 11.02 4.32
N ILE A 197 -7.78 11.67 3.26
CA ILE A 197 -9.06 11.29 2.65
C ILE A 197 -8.97 9.92 1.97
N ILE A 198 -7.90 9.68 1.19
CA ILE A 198 -7.71 8.41 0.50
C ILE A 198 -7.64 7.26 1.50
N GLU A 199 -6.90 7.42 2.59
CA GLU A 199 -6.81 6.42 3.65
C GLU A 199 -8.17 6.17 4.32
N ALA A 200 -8.90 7.24 4.65
CA ALA A 200 -10.24 7.13 5.23
C ALA A 200 -11.23 6.39 4.31
N ILE A 201 -11.17 6.64 3.00
CA ILE A 201 -12.01 5.95 2.01
C ILE A 201 -11.62 4.48 1.89
N VAL A 202 -10.31 4.17 1.86
CA VAL A 202 -9.84 2.77 1.82
C VAL A 202 -10.26 2.01 3.07
N ARG A 203 -10.23 2.65 4.25
CA ARG A 203 -10.72 2.07 5.50
C ARG A 203 -12.24 1.86 5.49
N ALA A 204 -12.99 2.73 4.84
CA ALA A 204 -14.43 2.63 4.68
C ALA A 204 -14.87 1.61 3.60
N LYS A 205 -13.95 0.76 3.10
CA LYS A 205 -14.25 -0.27 2.11
C LYS A 205 -15.23 -1.33 2.65
N PRO A 206 -16.40 -1.53 2.03
CA PRO A 206 -17.32 -2.60 2.40
C PRO A 206 -16.75 -3.97 2.04
N ALA A 207 -16.99 -4.98 2.88
CA ALA A 207 -16.58 -6.37 2.61
C ALA A 207 -17.25 -6.95 1.35
N ALA A 208 -18.45 -6.45 1.00
CA ALA A 208 -19.20 -6.86 -0.18
C ALA A 208 -18.61 -6.35 -1.51
N ALA A 209 -17.70 -5.35 -1.48
CA ALA A 209 -17.12 -4.76 -2.68
C ALA A 209 -16.09 -5.71 -3.33
N LYS A 210 -16.47 -6.32 -4.47
CA LYS A 210 -15.62 -7.21 -5.27
C LYS A 210 -14.86 -6.42 -6.35
N GLY A 211 -13.61 -6.81 -6.63
CA GLY A 211 -12.78 -6.20 -7.66
C GLY A 211 -12.03 -4.93 -7.20
N THR A 212 -11.67 -4.08 -8.16
CA THR A 212 -10.88 -2.85 -7.89
C THR A 212 -11.75 -1.79 -7.22
N TYR A 213 -11.47 -1.50 -5.95
CA TYR A 213 -12.23 -0.55 -5.14
C TYR A 213 -12.06 0.91 -5.59
N LEU A 214 -10.83 1.34 -5.90
CA LEU A 214 -10.55 2.67 -6.47
C LEU A 214 -10.32 2.53 -7.97
N ARG A 215 -11.24 3.02 -8.81
CA ARG A 215 -11.11 2.92 -10.28
C ARG A 215 -10.29 4.06 -10.85
N THR A 216 -10.64 5.29 -10.51
CA THR A 216 -9.95 6.49 -10.98
C THR A 216 -9.97 7.56 -9.90
N LEU A 217 -8.84 8.25 -9.74
CA LEU A 217 -8.67 9.37 -8.84
C LEU A 217 -8.37 10.62 -9.68
N THR A 218 -9.16 11.68 -9.52
CA THR A 218 -8.95 12.94 -10.25
C THR A 218 -8.93 14.10 -9.28
N LEU A 219 -7.90 14.92 -9.39
CA LEU A 219 -7.74 16.18 -8.67
C LEU A 219 -8.14 17.32 -9.59
N SER A 220 -9.00 18.23 -9.14
CA SER A 220 -9.42 19.38 -9.96
C SER A 220 -9.56 20.63 -9.11
N THR A 221 -9.29 21.80 -9.68
CA THR A 221 -9.80 23.06 -9.14
C THR A 221 -11.20 23.34 -9.65
N THR A 222 -11.96 24.19 -8.95
CA THR A 222 -13.33 24.57 -9.32
C THR A 222 -13.48 24.98 -10.80
N MET A 223 -12.49 25.67 -11.38
CA MET A 223 -12.52 26.14 -12.77
C MET A 223 -11.41 25.56 -13.66
N GLY A 224 -10.67 24.57 -13.18
CA GLY A 224 -9.52 24.00 -13.87
C GLY A 224 -9.79 22.61 -14.45
N PRO A 225 -8.90 22.14 -15.34
CA PRO A 225 -8.94 20.77 -15.84
C PRO A 225 -8.64 19.75 -14.74
N GLY A 226 -9.22 18.56 -14.86
CA GLY A 226 -8.96 17.44 -13.94
C GLY A 226 -7.64 16.74 -14.24
N ILE A 227 -6.79 16.61 -13.22
CA ILE A 227 -5.52 15.89 -13.25
C ILE A 227 -5.76 14.48 -12.72
N LYS A 228 -5.48 13.46 -13.54
CA LYS A 228 -5.59 12.06 -13.12
C LYS A 228 -4.41 11.68 -12.24
N ILE A 229 -4.71 11.23 -11.03
CA ILE A 229 -3.74 10.66 -10.10
C ILE A 229 -3.81 9.14 -10.23
N ASP A 230 -2.67 8.47 -10.18
CA ASP A 230 -2.67 7.01 -10.09
C ASP A 230 -3.17 6.57 -8.69
N PRO A 231 -4.33 5.89 -8.58
CA PRO A 231 -4.80 5.35 -7.31
C PRO A 231 -3.94 4.16 -6.83
N VAL A 232 -3.15 3.55 -7.72
CA VAL A 232 -2.33 2.38 -7.41
C VAL A 232 -0.93 2.83 -7.01
N ARG A 233 -0.78 3.14 -5.71
CA ARG A 233 0.40 2.74 -4.94
C ARG A 233 1.75 3.06 -5.60
N THR A 234 1.94 4.28 -6.11
CA THR A 234 3.32 4.74 -6.37
C THR A 234 4.08 4.79 -5.05
N ASP A 235 3.47 5.19 -3.94
CA ASP A 235 4.13 5.17 -2.63
C ASP A 235 4.38 3.75 -2.10
N ASP A 236 3.45 2.81 -2.29
CA ASP A 236 3.65 1.43 -1.83
C ASP A 236 4.63 0.66 -2.73
N LEU A 237 4.67 0.92 -4.04
CA LEU A 237 5.71 0.38 -4.93
C LEU A 237 7.07 1.04 -4.63
N LYS A 238 7.12 2.37 -4.40
CA LYS A 238 8.34 3.09 -4.01
C LYS A 238 8.87 2.60 -2.66
N GLN A 239 8.03 2.52 -1.62
CA GLN A 239 8.41 1.96 -0.32
C GLN A 239 8.78 0.47 -0.40
N ARG A 240 8.19 -0.29 -1.32
CA ARG A 240 8.57 -1.68 -1.56
C ARG A 240 9.86 -1.81 -2.34
N LEU A 241 10.23 -0.86 -3.19
CA LEU A 241 11.46 -0.85 -3.98
C LEU A 241 12.63 -0.25 -3.19
N HIS A 242 12.36 0.65 -2.22
CA HIS A 242 13.36 1.08 -1.24
C HIS A 242 13.79 -0.11 -0.36
N GLY A 243 15.07 -0.49 -0.46
CA GLY A 243 15.68 -1.58 0.31
C GLY A 243 15.59 -2.96 -0.34
N VAL A 244 15.27 -3.06 -1.64
CA VAL A 244 15.25 -4.34 -2.38
C VAL A 244 16.58 -4.58 -3.08
N LYS A 245 17.18 -5.74 -2.82
CA LYS A 245 18.45 -6.17 -3.44
C LYS A 245 18.26 -6.93 -4.76
N THR A 246 17.09 -7.56 -4.94
CA THR A 246 16.82 -8.40 -6.11
C THR A 246 15.45 -8.15 -6.72
N VAL A 247 15.44 -7.80 -8.01
CA VAL A 247 14.22 -7.67 -8.84
C VAL A 247 14.37 -8.55 -10.08
N VAL A 248 13.49 -9.53 -10.26
CA VAL A 248 13.48 -10.40 -11.45
C VAL A 248 12.23 -10.15 -12.28
N LEU A 249 12.42 -9.91 -13.58
CA LEU A 249 11.35 -9.72 -14.56
C LEU A 249 11.10 -11.01 -15.34
N THR A 250 9.87 -11.51 -15.24
CA THR A 250 9.41 -12.74 -15.91
C THR A 250 8.26 -12.44 -16.85
N GLU A 251 8.18 -13.11 -17.99
CA GLU A 251 6.99 -13.11 -18.85
C GLU A 251 6.05 -14.24 -18.42
N TYR A 252 4.75 -13.95 -18.24
CA TYR A 252 3.78 -14.92 -17.72
C TYR A 252 2.88 -15.56 -18.79
N ARG A 253 3.20 -15.37 -20.08
CA ARG A 253 2.34 -15.81 -21.18
C ARG A 253 2.32 -17.35 -21.25
N GLY A 254 1.14 -17.95 -21.12
CA GLY A 254 0.95 -19.41 -21.20
C GLY A 254 0.77 -20.15 -19.86
N LEU A 255 0.74 -19.44 -18.72
CA LEU A 255 0.49 -20.05 -17.41
C LEU A 255 -1.00 -20.11 -17.05
N THR A 256 -1.44 -21.23 -16.50
CA THR A 256 -2.78 -21.39 -15.91
C THR A 256 -2.86 -20.75 -14.51
N VAL A 257 -4.08 -20.47 -14.03
CA VAL A 257 -4.30 -19.87 -12.69
C VAL A 257 -3.75 -20.74 -11.56
N GLN A 258 -3.72 -22.07 -11.74
CA GLN A 258 -3.12 -23.01 -10.79
C GLN A 258 -1.60 -22.88 -10.76
N GLN A 259 -0.94 -22.87 -11.92
CA GLN A 259 0.52 -22.71 -12.02
C GLN A 259 1.00 -21.38 -11.43
N LEU A 260 0.27 -20.28 -11.64
CA LEU A 260 0.56 -18.98 -11.01
C LEU A 260 0.37 -19.00 -9.48
N SER A 261 -0.57 -19.80 -8.99
CA SER A 261 -0.82 -19.94 -7.55
C SER A 261 0.27 -20.79 -6.88
N ASP A 262 0.75 -21.82 -7.54
CA ASP A 262 1.84 -22.66 -7.04
C ASP A 262 3.19 -21.93 -7.09
N LEU A 263 3.45 -21.14 -8.15
CA LEU A 263 4.60 -20.24 -8.21
C LEU A 263 4.58 -19.23 -7.04
N ARG A 264 3.40 -18.68 -6.70
CA ARG A 264 3.26 -17.78 -5.54
C ARG A 264 3.52 -18.50 -4.21
N LYS A 265 3.09 -19.76 -4.06
CA LYS A 265 3.35 -20.53 -2.84
C LYS A 265 4.84 -20.82 -2.67
N GLN A 266 5.52 -21.22 -3.75
CA GLN A 266 6.95 -21.49 -3.74
C GLN A 266 7.77 -20.22 -3.49
N LEU A 267 7.38 -19.09 -4.09
CA LEU A 267 8.07 -17.81 -3.85
C LEU A 267 7.84 -17.26 -2.43
N ARG A 268 6.66 -17.51 -1.82
CA ARG A 268 6.41 -17.16 -0.41
C ARG A 268 7.30 -17.91 0.57
N ALA A 269 7.67 -19.15 0.27
CA ALA A 269 8.59 -19.93 1.10
C ALA A 269 10.01 -19.36 1.12
N VAL A 270 10.35 -18.53 0.12
CA VAL A 270 11.67 -17.90 -0.07
C VAL A 270 11.58 -16.38 0.15
N SER A 271 10.56 -15.90 0.87
CA SER A 271 10.34 -14.46 1.15
C SER A 271 10.26 -13.56 -0.10
N ALA A 272 9.94 -14.13 -1.27
CA ALA A 272 9.83 -13.41 -2.53
C ALA A 272 8.35 -13.18 -2.91
N GLN A 273 8.03 -11.97 -3.39
CA GLN A 273 6.67 -11.61 -3.81
C GLN A 273 6.57 -11.51 -5.33
N TYR A 274 5.65 -12.28 -5.91
CA TYR A 274 5.32 -12.23 -7.35
C TYR A 274 4.15 -11.26 -7.60
N LYS A 275 4.38 -10.22 -8.40
CA LYS A 275 3.32 -9.28 -8.79
C LYS A 275 3.34 -8.99 -10.28
N ILE A 276 2.16 -9.03 -10.89
CA ILE A 276 1.98 -8.61 -12.29
C ILE A 276 1.88 -7.09 -12.29
N VAL A 277 2.73 -6.41 -13.06
CA VAL A 277 2.82 -4.95 -13.09
C VAL A 277 2.67 -4.47 -14.54
N LYS A 278 1.92 -3.38 -14.74
CA LYS A 278 1.80 -2.76 -16.07
C LYS A 278 3.12 -2.09 -16.45
N ASN A 279 3.58 -2.26 -17.69
CA ASN A 279 4.89 -1.79 -18.16
C ASN A 279 5.12 -0.30 -17.95
N ARG A 280 4.08 0.53 -18.08
CA ARG A 280 4.19 1.99 -17.85
C ARG A 280 4.46 2.33 -16.38
N LEU A 281 3.81 1.63 -15.45
CA LEU A 281 4.01 1.80 -14.01
C LEU A 281 5.38 1.27 -13.58
N ALA A 282 5.80 0.15 -14.16
CA ALA A 282 7.14 -0.39 -13.93
C ALA A 282 8.24 0.57 -14.39
N LYS A 283 8.08 1.23 -15.55
CA LYS A 283 9.04 2.24 -16.04
C LYS A 283 9.17 3.42 -15.08
N ILE A 284 8.04 4.01 -14.67
CA ILE A 284 8.02 5.15 -13.75
C ILE A 284 8.62 4.78 -12.37
N ALA A 285 8.37 3.57 -11.88
CA ALA A 285 8.93 3.10 -10.61
C ALA A 285 10.43 2.80 -10.69
N VAL A 286 10.90 2.33 -11.85
CA VAL A 286 12.31 2.03 -12.15
C VAL A 286 13.12 3.31 -12.37
N ASP A 287 12.54 4.33 -13.01
CA ASP A 287 13.19 5.63 -13.24
C ASP A 287 13.40 6.42 -11.95
N ALA A 288 12.61 6.16 -10.91
CA ALA A 288 12.70 6.78 -9.59
C ALA A 288 13.66 6.04 -8.62
N THR A 289 14.30 4.95 -9.06
CA THR A 289 15.20 4.12 -8.24
C THR A 289 16.54 3.92 -8.99
N ASP A 290 17.59 3.40 -8.35
CA ASP A 290 18.91 3.07 -8.96
C ASP A 290 18.85 1.93 -10.02
N LEU A 291 17.66 1.63 -10.55
CA LEU A 291 17.32 0.48 -11.40
C LEU A 291 17.20 0.85 -12.89
N SER A 292 17.66 2.03 -13.30
CA SER A 292 17.51 2.60 -14.66
C SER A 292 17.87 1.64 -15.82
N ALA A 293 18.74 0.66 -15.59
CA ALA A 293 19.12 -0.36 -16.56
C ALA A 293 17.98 -1.36 -16.91
N LEU A 294 16.97 -1.55 -16.06
CA LEU A 294 15.83 -2.45 -16.31
C LEU A 294 14.78 -1.88 -17.28
N ALA A 295 14.80 -0.57 -17.55
CA ALA A 295 13.81 0.11 -18.40
C ALA A 295 13.76 -0.46 -19.84
N ARG A 296 14.88 -1.00 -20.33
CA ARG A 296 15.02 -1.58 -21.68
C ARG A 296 14.28 -2.92 -21.85
N HIS A 297 14.09 -3.68 -20.77
CA HIS A 297 13.47 -5.03 -20.80
C HIS A 297 11.99 -5.04 -20.38
N LEU A 298 11.38 -3.88 -20.11
CA LEU A 298 9.96 -3.71 -19.78
C LEU A 298 9.05 -3.68 -21.03
N SER A 299 9.17 -4.69 -21.91
CA SER A 299 8.33 -4.87 -23.11
C SER A 299 7.61 -6.23 -23.08
N GLY A 300 6.29 -6.23 -23.34
CA GLY A 300 5.42 -7.42 -23.22
C GLY A 300 4.78 -7.60 -21.83
N PRO A 301 4.01 -8.67 -21.58
CA PRO A 301 3.35 -8.94 -20.29
C PRO A 301 4.37 -9.23 -19.17
N THR A 302 4.68 -8.22 -18.34
CA THR A 302 5.71 -8.31 -17.30
C THR A 302 5.15 -8.70 -15.92
N GLY A 303 5.66 -9.81 -15.38
CA GLY A 303 5.62 -10.14 -13.95
C GLY A 303 6.91 -9.69 -13.29
N MET A 304 6.81 -9.08 -12.12
CA MET A 304 7.93 -8.60 -11.33
C MET A 304 7.98 -9.39 -10.02
N ILE A 305 9.14 -10.01 -9.75
CA ILE A 305 9.46 -10.68 -8.50
C ILE A 305 10.34 -9.76 -7.70
N VAL A 306 9.91 -9.43 -6.48
CA VAL A 306 10.63 -8.56 -5.57
C VAL A 306 11.05 -9.39 -4.36
N SER A 307 12.35 -9.45 -4.06
CA SER A 307 12.87 -10.10 -2.85
C SER A 307 13.81 -9.17 -2.07
N LYS A 308 13.62 -9.13 -0.76
CA LYS A 308 14.50 -8.40 0.18
C LYS A 308 15.71 -9.24 0.63
N GLU A 309 15.65 -10.57 0.46
CA GLU A 309 16.66 -11.51 0.92
C GLU A 309 17.08 -12.53 -0.17
N ASP A 310 18.35 -12.95 -0.06
CA ASP A 310 19.16 -13.88 -0.86
C ASP A 310 18.82 -14.10 -2.37
N PRO A 311 19.66 -13.56 -3.30
CA PRO A 311 19.48 -13.70 -4.75
C PRO A 311 19.47 -15.15 -5.26
N VAL A 312 20.23 -16.04 -4.60
CA VAL A 312 20.49 -17.42 -5.06
C VAL A 312 19.26 -18.32 -4.87
N ALA A 313 18.51 -18.14 -3.79
CA ALA A 313 17.34 -18.97 -3.49
C ALA A 313 16.18 -18.66 -4.47
N VAL A 314 16.03 -17.39 -4.85
CA VAL A 314 15.05 -16.95 -5.87
C VAL A 314 15.40 -17.52 -7.24
N ALA A 315 16.70 -17.55 -7.61
CA ALA A 315 17.16 -18.14 -8.86
C ALA A 315 16.91 -19.66 -8.93
N LYS A 316 17.14 -20.40 -7.83
CA LYS A 316 16.83 -21.84 -7.73
C LYS A 316 15.34 -22.14 -7.82
N ALA A 317 14.50 -21.38 -7.13
CA ALA A 317 13.05 -21.53 -7.20
C ALA A 317 12.53 -21.31 -8.63
N LEU A 318 13.07 -20.31 -9.33
CA LEU A 318 12.77 -20.06 -10.73
C LEU A 318 13.26 -21.17 -11.65
N GLN A 319 14.47 -21.71 -11.42
CA GLN A 319 15.01 -22.81 -12.23
C GLN A 319 14.19 -24.11 -12.05
N THR A 320 13.85 -24.47 -10.82
CA THR A 320 12.95 -25.61 -10.52
C THR A 320 11.62 -25.44 -11.24
N PHE A 321 11.06 -24.22 -11.24
CA PHE A 321 9.80 -23.94 -11.91
C PHE A 321 9.90 -23.95 -13.44
N THR A 322 11.01 -23.46 -14.03
CA THR A 322 11.26 -23.53 -15.48
C THR A 322 11.49 -24.95 -15.98
N LYS A 323 12.05 -25.85 -15.14
CA LYS A 323 12.17 -27.28 -15.45
C LYS A 323 10.80 -27.97 -15.50
N THR A 324 9.86 -27.56 -14.64
CA THR A 324 8.50 -28.10 -14.61
C THR A 324 7.58 -27.48 -15.67
N ASN A 325 7.74 -26.20 -16.02
CA ASN A 325 6.89 -25.50 -16.97
C ASN A 325 7.72 -24.62 -17.92
N GLN A 326 7.91 -25.08 -19.16
CA GLN A 326 8.72 -24.43 -20.20
C GLN A 326 8.16 -23.09 -20.74
N ALA A 327 6.99 -22.64 -20.26
CA ALA A 327 6.33 -21.43 -20.72
C ALA A 327 6.83 -20.13 -20.03
N LEU A 328 7.58 -20.22 -18.93
CA LEU A 328 8.07 -19.03 -18.22
C LEU A 328 9.42 -18.59 -18.80
N THR A 329 9.42 -17.50 -19.57
CA THR A 329 10.66 -16.86 -20.06
C THR A 329 11.11 -15.76 -19.11
N ILE A 330 12.37 -15.82 -18.68
CA ILE A 330 12.99 -14.82 -17.80
C ILE A 330 13.69 -13.80 -18.68
N LYS A 331 13.31 -12.51 -18.57
CA LYS A 331 13.83 -11.44 -19.43
C LYS A 331 15.06 -10.74 -18.86
N ALA A 332 15.07 -10.47 -17.55
CA ALA A 332 16.21 -9.85 -16.86
C ALA A 332 16.09 -10.03 -15.35
N GLY A 333 17.21 -10.21 -14.66
CA GLY A 333 17.30 -10.11 -13.20
C GLY A 333 18.27 -9.00 -12.81
N TYR A 334 17.88 -8.14 -11.88
CA TYR A 334 18.78 -7.20 -11.22
C TYR A 334 19.15 -7.77 -9.86
N VAL A 335 20.46 -7.98 -9.64
CA VAL A 335 21.01 -8.50 -8.39
C VAL A 335 22.18 -7.59 -7.99
N ASP A 336 22.09 -6.98 -6.81
CA ASP A 336 23.19 -6.23 -6.18
C ASP A 336 23.96 -5.27 -7.13
N GLY A 337 23.25 -4.50 -7.96
CA GLY A 337 23.87 -3.50 -8.85
C GLY A 337 24.17 -3.96 -10.27
N GLN A 338 23.95 -5.23 -10.61
CA GLN A 338 24.23 -5.77 -11.95
C GLN A 338 22.97 -6.32 -12.64
N VAL A 339 22.81 -6.01 -13.93
CA VAL A 339 21.79 -6.61 -14.79
C VAL A 339 22.33 -7.93 -15.31
N LEU A 340 21.66 -9.03 -14.96
CA LEU A 340 21.95 -10.36 -15.43
C LEU A 340 20.89 -10.80 -16.43
N GLU A 341 21.36 -11.20 -17.61
CA GLU A 341 20.52 -11.85 -18.63
C GLU A 341 20.24 -13.32 -18.27
N ALA A 342 19.39 -13.99 -19.05
CA ALA A 342 18.92 -15.35 -18.79
C ALA A 342 20.04 -16.42 -18.65
N SER A 343 21.23 -16.16 -19.20
CA SER A 343 22.44 -16.99 -19.02
C SER A 343 23.08 -16.78 -17.64
N GLY A 344 23.19 -15.53 -17.18
CA GLY A 344 23.73 -15.16 -15.87
C GLY A 344 22.86 -15.62 -14.70
N LEU A 345 21.53 -15.68 -14.88
CA LEU A 345 20.63 -16.16 -13.83
C LEU A 345 20.70 -17.68 -13.62
N LYS A 346 21.08 -18.46 -14.65
CA LYS A 346 21.36 -19.89 -14.52
C LYS A 346 22.64 -20.13 -13.72
N ALA A 347 23.69 -19.35 -13.98
CA ALA A 347 24.93 -19.42 -13.21
C ALA A 347 24.73 -19.07 -11.73
N LEU A 348 23.84 -18.11 -11.42
CA LEU A 348 23.46 -17.81 -10.03
C LEU A 348 22.63 -18.92 -9.37
N ALA A 349 21.86 -19.69 -10.15
CA ALA A 349 21.08 -20.81 -9.62
C ALA A 349 21.97 -22.02 -9.29
N ASP A 350 23.08 -22.21 -10.01
CA ASP A 350 24.04 -23.28 -9.73
C ASP A 350 24.93 -22.97 -8.51
N LEU A 351 25.02 -21.71 -8.09
CA LEU A 351 25.75 -21.34 -6.87
C LEU A 351 25.09 -21.94 -5.61
N PRO A 352 25.86 -22.53 -4.69
CA PRO A 352 25.35 -22.93 -3.37
C PRO A 352 24.88 -21.69 -2.59
N SER A 353 23.93 -21.86 -1.66
CA SER A 353 23.47 -20.76 -0.80
C SER A 353 24.63 -20.20 0.04
N ARG A 354 24.52 -18.97 0.56
CA ARG A 354 25.58 -18.35 1.37
C ARG A 354 25.98 -19.21 2.57
N GLU A 355 25.02 -19.88 3.19
CA GLU A 355 25.27 -20.84 4.27
C GLU A 355 26.01 -22.07 3.76
N ALA A 356 25.63 -22.63 2.61
CA ALA A 356 26.33 -23.77 2.02
C ALA A 356 27.77 -23.40 1.61
N LEU A 357 28.01 -22.21 1.07
CA LEU A 357 29.35 -21.71 0.76
C LEU A 357 30.19 -21.51 2.01
N ARG A 358 29.61 -20.95 3.08
CA ARG A 358 30.29 -20.84 4.38
C ARG A 358 30.62 -22.22 4.95
N SER A 359 29.71 -23.17 4.86
CA SER A 359 29.95 -24.55 5.30
C SER A 359 31.02 -25.26 4.46
N GLN A 360 31.06 -25.02 3.14
CA GLN A 360 32.13 -25.54 2.28
C GLN A 360 33.48 -24.89 2.59
N LEU A 361 33.51 -23.60 2.94
CA LEU A 361 34.73 -22.90 3.30
C LEU A 361 35.24 -23.35 4.68
N VAL A 362 34.34 -23.52 5.67
CA VAL A 362 34.66 -24.12 6.96
C VAL A 362 35.11 -25.57 6.78
N GLY A 363 34.46 -26.35 5.92
CA GLY A 363 34.87 -27.72 5.60
C GLY A 363 36.21 -27.80 4.87
N ALA A 364 36.49 -26.86 3.96
CA ALA A 364 37.78 -26.77 3.27
C ALA A 364 38.91 -26.33 4.21
N LEU A 365 38.61 -25.56 5.25
CA LEU A 365 39.57 -25.21 6.31
C LEU A 365 39.75 -26.34 7.32
N GLN A 366 38.67 -27.04 7.69
CA GLN A 366 38.70 -28.14 8.63
C GLN A 366 39.28 -29.43 8.05
N GLY A 367 39.14 -29.67 6.74
CA GLY A 367 39.64 -30.86 6.07
C GLY A 367 41.15 -31.08 6.27
N PRO A 368 42.01 -30.11 5.91
CA PRO A 368 43.45 -30.20 6.14
C PRO A 368 43.82 -30.34 7.62
N LEU A 369 43.10 -29.67 8.53
CA LEU A 369 43.34 -29.77 9.97
C LEU A 369 42.99 -31.17 10.51
N ALA A 370 41.87 -31.75 10.07
CA ALA A 370 41.46 -33.10 10.43
C ALA A 370 42.42 -34.15 9.85
N GLN A 371 42.91 -33.95 8.62
CA GLN A 371 43.94 -34.81 8.03
C GLN A 371 45.26 -34.72 8.80
N LEU A 372 45.68 -33.53 9.23
CA LEU A 372 46.90 -33.34 10.01
C LEU A 372 46.79 -33.99 11.41
N VAL A 373 45.66 -33.81 12.10
CA VAL A 373 45.38 -34.49 13.36
C VAL A 373 45.31 -36.02 13.17
N GLY A 374 44.72 -36.48 12.07
CA GLY A 374 44.71 -37.89 11.69
C GLY A 374 46.11 -38.46 11.49
N LEU A 375 46.98 -37.74 10.78
CA LEU A 375 48.38 -38.15 10.56
C LEU A 375 49.21 -38.14 11.85
N LEU A 376 48.95 -37.21 12.77
CA LEU A 376 49.64 -37.16 14.06
C LEU A 376 49.17 -38.25 15.03
N THR A 377 47.88 -38.63 14.97
CA THR A 377 47.29 -39.63 15.87
C THR A 377 47.33 -41.05 15.30
N ALA A 378 47.52 -41.22 13.99
CA ALA A 378 47.68 -42.51 13.32
C ALA A 378 48.79 -43.39 13.93
N PRO A 379 50.05 -42.93 14.10
CA PRO A 379 51.09 -43.76 14.69
C PRO A 379 50.80 -44.09 16.16
N GLN A 380 50.11 -43.23 16.90
CA GLN A 380 49.70 -43.51 18.29
C GLN A 380 48.64 -44.61 18.36
N ARG A 381 47.68 -44.60 17.42
CA ARG A 381 46.65 -45.65 17.30
C ARG A 381 47.23 -46.97 16.84
N GLU A 382 48.14 -46.97 15.86
CA GLU A 382 48.81 -48.19 15.41
C GLU A 382 49.65 -48.80 16.53
N LEU A 383 50.39 -47.99 17.29
CA LEU A 383 51.12 -48.47 18.46
C LEU A 383 50.17 -49.08 19.51
N ALA A 384 49.07 -48.40 19.83
CA ALA A 384 48.08 -48.91 20.78
C ALA A 384 47.42 -50.21 20.29
N TYR A 385 47.12 -50.32 18.99
CA TYR A 385 46.56 -51.52 18.38
C TYR A 385 47.53 -52.70 18.39
N ILE A 386 48.82 -52.46 18.10
CA ILE A 386 49.87 -53.49 18.17
C ILE A 386 50.06 -53.96 19.63
N LEU A 387 50.01 -53.05 20.60
CA LEU A 387 50.11 -53.40 22.02
C LEU A 387 48.90 -54.22 22.49
N ASP A 388 47.70 -53.88 22.04
CA ASP A 388 46.48 -54.63 22.36
C ASP A 388 46.49 -56.03 21.70
N GLN A 389 46.93 -56.14 20.45
CA GLN A 389 47.12 -57.43 19.78
C GLN A 389 48.17 -58.30 20.48
N ARG A 390 49.28 -57.73 20.94
CA ARG A 390 50.28 -58.46 21.75
C ARG A 390 49.73 -58.84 23.12
N GLY A 391 48.94 -57.98 23.76
CA GLY A 391 48.25 -58.30 25.01
C GLY A 391 47.27 -59.46 24.85
N ALA A 392 46.51 -59.48 23.75
CA ALA A 392 45.58 -60.56 23.42
C ALA A 392 46.29 -61.87 23.06
N GLN A 393 47.42 -61.81 22.35
CA GLN A 393 48.24 -63.00 22.06
C GLN A 393 48.91 -63.57 23.32
N ALA A 394 49.47 -62.72 24.18
CA ALA A 394 50.02 -63.14 25.47
C ALA A 394 48.93 -63.70 26.40
N GLY A 395 47.71 -63.16 26.35
CA GLY A 395 46.54 -63.70 27.03
C GLY A 395 46.09 -65.05 26.47
N ALA A 396 46.13 -65.24 25.14
CA ALA A 396 45.79 -66.50 24.50
C ALA A 396 46.84 -67.60 24.76
N GLU A 397 48.13 -67.24 24.81
CA GLU A 397 49.22 -68.14 25.19
C GLU A 397 49.15 -68.53 26.67
N ALA A 398 48.83 -67.61 27.58
CA ALA A 398 48.63 -67.91 29.00
C ALA A 398 47.41 -68.82 29.28
N VAL A 399 46.35 -68.71 28.49
CA VAL A 399 45.16 -69.60 28.57
C VAL A 399 45.42 -70.98 27.94
N ALA A 400 46.31 -71.06 26.95
CA ALA A 400 46.74 -72.33 26.37
C ALA A 400 47.67 -73.11 27.34
N GLU A 401 48.54 -72.43 28.07
CA GLU A 401 49.39 -73.07 29.10
C GLU A 401 48.60 -73.50 30.34
N SER A 402 47.54 -72.77 30.75
CA SER A 402 46.71 -73.20 31.88
C SER A 402 45.88 -74.47 31.59
N ASN A 403 45.38 -74.62 30.35
CA ASN A 403 44.60 -75.80 29.94
C ASN A 403 45.45 -77.05 29.67
N GLY A 404 46.78 -76.92 29.58
CA GLY A 404 47.71 -78.05 29.48
C GLY A 404 48.07 -78.69 30.83
N SER A 405 47.73 -78.05 31.96
CA SER A 405 48.15 -78.49 33.30
C SER A 405 47.07 -79.24 34.11
N SER A 406 45.84 -79.38 33.59
CA SER A 406 44.74 -80.10 34.25
C SER A 406 44.48 -81.49 33.68
N GLY A 407 45.47 -82.09 33.02
CA GLY A 407 45.40 -83.41 32.38
C GLY A 407 46.57 -84.31 32.75
N THR A 408 46.72 -84.61 34.04
CA THR A 408 47.52 -85.74 34.55
C THR A 408 46.79 -86.39 35.71
#